data_AF-A0A1H8XP02-F1
#
_entry.id   AF-A0A1H8XP02-F1
#
_cell.length_a   1.000
_cell.length_b   1.000
_cell.length_c   1.000
_cell.angle_alpha   90.00
_cell.angle_beta   90.00
_cell.angle_gamma   90.00
#
_symmetry.space_group_name_H-M   'P 1'
#
loop_
_entity.id
_entity.type
_entity.pdbx_description
1 polymer ?
#
loop_
_entity_poly.entity_id
_entity_poly.type
_entity_poly.pdbx_seq_one_letter_code
_entity_poly.pdbx_strand_id
1 'polypeptide(L)'
;MTQRLLGFDAATGLAQWWLEDGEGNWAQKASQHVDAVLDLNREAQNHCDPYSGARDVRMVARIPLIVIAKWRNELGVDYWNRDHQDKVDELLNSAEWRWLRTDGGLV
;
A
#
# COMPACT_ATOMS: atom_id res chain seq x y z
N MET A 1 5.32 26.65 7.35
CA MET A 1 4.61 25.36 7.20
C MET A 1 4.36 24.74 8.57
N THR A 2 3.10 24.72 8.99
CA THR A 2 2.66 24.13 10.26
C THR A 2 1.89 22.86 9.96
N GLN A 3 2.15 21.79 10.71
CA GLN A 3 1.40 20.53 10.59
C GLN A 3 0.61 20.25 11.87
N ARG A 4 -0.65 19.83 11.71
CA ARG A 4 -1.54 19.45 12.80
C ARG A 4 -2.15 18.09 12.51
N LEU A 5 -2.13 17.18 13.49
CA LEU A 5 -2.81 15.89 13.38
C LEU A 5 -4.33 16.13 13.33
N LEU A 6 -4.98 15.61 12.30
CA LEU A 6 -6.44 15.60 12.16
C LEU A 6 -7.05 14.35 12.78
N GLY A 7 -6.42 13.20 12.55
CA GLY A 7 -6.91 11.92 13.05
C GLY A 7 -5.86 10.82 12.94
N PHE A 8 -5.96 9.84 13.83
CA PHE A 8 -5.13 8.65 13.84
C PHE A 8 -6.01 7.43 14.10
N ASP A 9 -5.91 6.43 13.24
CA ASP A 9 -6.54 5.13 13.43
C ASP A 9 -5.50 4.13 13.97
N ALA A 10 -5.69 3.69 15.21
CA ALA A 10 -4.78 2.75 15.87
C ALA A 10 -4.81 1.34 15.28
N ALA A 11 -5.90 0.93 14.62
CA ALA A 11 -6.01 -0.40 14.04
C ALA A 11 -5.19 -0.53 12.76
N THR A 12 -5.16 0.54 11.95
CA THR A 12 -4.43 0.57 10.69
C THR A 12 -3.10 1.30 10.77
N GLY A 13 -2.88 2.14 11.79
CA GLY A 13 -1.72 3.02 11.90
C GLY A 13 -1.75 4.20 10.92
N LEU A 14 -2.90 4.49 10.31
CA LEU A 14 -3.07 5.59 9.36
C LEU A 14 -3.24 6.92 10.13
N ALA A 15 -2.39 7.89 9.83
CA ALA A 15 -2.49 9.25 10.34
C ALA A 15 -2.87 10.22 9.20
N GLN A 16 -3.79 11.12 9.51
CA GLN A 16 -4.20 12.22 8.64
C GLN A 16 -3.75 13.54 9.24
N TRP A 17 -3.18 14.41 8.41
CA TRP A 17 -2.58 15.66 8.82
C TRP A 17 -3.16 16.81 8.01
N TRP A 18 -3.36 17.93 8.70
CA TRP A 18 -3.59 19.24 8.11
C TRP A 18 -2.25 19.95 7.99
N LEU A 19 -1.96 20.47 6.80
CA LEU A 19 -0.77 21.25 6.51
C LEU A 19 -1.21 22.67 6.14
N GLU A 20 -0.63 23.68 6.78
CA GLU A 20 -0.85 25.09 6.47
C GLU A 20 0.49 25.75 6.12
N ASP A 21 0.55 26.46 5.01
CA ASP A 21 1.78 27.09 4.54
C ASP A 21 2.07 28.46 5.21
N GLY A 22 1.04 29.09 5.78
CA GLY A 22 1.09 30.43 6.40
C GLY A 22 0.68 31.56 5.45
N GLU A 23 0.38 31.23 4.19
CA GLU A 23 -0.13 32.16 3.16
C GLU A 23 -1.65 31.96 2.92
N GLY A 24 -2.28 31.10 3.72
CA GLY A 24 -3.70 30.76 3.66
C GLY A 24 -4.01 29.54 2.80
N ASN A 25 -3.01 28.89 2.20
CA ASN A 25 -3.23 27.61 1.53
C ASN A 25 -3.11 26.47 2.54
N TRP A 26 -3.92 25.45 2.30
CA TRP A 26 -3.94 24.24 3.11
C TRP A 26 -3.87 23.00 2.24
N ALA A 27 -3.30 21.94 2.81
CA ALA A 27 -3.22 20.64 2.18
C ALA A 27 -3.52 19.53 3.19
N GLN A 28 -4.08 18.43 2.70
CA GLN A 28 -4.26 17.20 3.48
C GLN A 28 -3.12 16.24 3.15
N LYS A 29 -2.53 15.63 4.18
CA LYS A 29 -1.53 14.56 4.04
C LYS A 29 -1.98 13.33 4.79
N ALA A 30 -1.81 12.15 4.18
CA ALA A 30 -1.93 10.88 4.86
C ALA A 30 -0.54 10.25 5.03
N SER A 31 -0.32 9.52 6.13
CA SER A 31 0.93 8.80 6.36
C SER A 31 0.67 7.52 7.16
N GLN A 32 1.48 6.50 6.93
CA GLN A 32 1.47 5.24 7.67
C GLN A 32 2.90 4.71 7.75
N HIS A 33 3.29 4.15 8.90
CA HIS A 33 4.55 3.40 9.01
C HIS A 33 4.35 2.01 8.40
N VAL A 34 5.02 1.74 7.28
CA VAL A 34 4.82 0.51 6.50
C VAL A 34 5.97 -0.48 6.59
N ASP A 35 7.07 -0.11 7.27
CA ASP A 35 8.31 -0.88 7.31
C ASP A 35 8.09 -2.33 7.74
N ALA A 36 7.31 -2.54 8.81
CA ALA A 36 6.99 -3.87 9.31
C ALA A 36 6.25 -4.75 8.27
N VAL A 37 5.34 -4.17 7.48
CA VAL A 37 4.63 -4.92 6.43
C VAL A 37 5.58 -5.29 5.30
N LEU A 38 6.45 -4.35 4.89
CA LEU A 38 7.42 -4.59 3.82
C LEU A 38 8.51 -5.59 4.25
N ASP A 39 8.93 -5.57 5.50
CA ASP A 39 9.86 -6.57 6.06
C ASP A 39 9.25 -7.96 6.06
N LEU A 40 7.98 -8.10 6.49
CA LEU A 40 7.27 -9.38 6.44
C LEU A 40 7.11 -9.89 5.00
N ASN A 41 6.87 -8.99 4.04
CA ASN A 41 6.79 -9.37 2.62
C ASN A 41 8.13 -9.87 2.09
N ARG A 42 9.23 -9.17 2.42
CA ARG A 42 10.60 -9.59 2.07
C ARG A 42 10.94 -10.97 2.64
N GLU A 43 10.61 -11.20 3.90
CA GLU A 43 10.82 -12.49 4.54
C GLU A 43 10.01 -13.59 3.87
N ALA A 44 8.72 -13.33 3.60
CA ALA A 44 7.83 -14.27 2.93
C ALA A 44 8.33 -14.66 1.52
N GLN A 45 8.87 -13.71 0.75
CA GLN A 45 9.41 -13.96 -0.59
C GLN A 45 10.53 -15.02 -0.59
N ASN A 46 11.32 -15.09 0.49
CA ASN A 46 12.49 -15.97 0.58
C ASN A 46 12.20 -17.28 1.31
N HIS A 47 11.27 -17.27 2.27
CA HIS A 47 11.16 -18.33 3.27
C HIS A 47 9.77 -18.96 3.39
N CYS A 48 8.74 -18.47 2.68
CA CYS A 48 7.37 -18.98 2.79
C CYS A 48 6.85 -19.61 1.49
N ASP A 49 6.04 -20.66 1.62
CA ASP A 49 5.17 -21.12 0.52
C ASP A 49 3.97 -20.15 0.43
N PRO A 50 3.75 -19.45 -0.69
CA PRO A 50 2.66 -18.50 -0.82
C PRO A 50 1.30 -19.17 -1.05
N TYR A 51 1.26 -20.48 -1.29
CA TYR A 51 0.01 -21.20 -1.53
C TYR A 51 -0.71 -21.59 -0.23
N SER A 52 -2.04 -21.64 -0.29
CA SER A 52 -2.83 -22.31 0.76
C SER A 52 -2.45 -23.78 0.88
N GLY A 53 -2.81 -24.43 2.01
CA GLY A 53 -2.59 -25.86 2.19
C GLY A 53 -3.25 -26.73 1.11
N ALA A 54 -4.40 -26.29 0.57
CA ALA A 54 -5.09 -26.94 -0.55
C ALA A 54 -4.53 -26.54 -1.93
N ARG A 55 -3.63 -25.54 -1.98
CA ARG A 55 -3.00 -24.99 -3.18
C ARG A 55 -3.97 -24.39 -4.22
N ASP A 56 -5.16 -23.99 -3.78
CA ASP A 56 -6.21 -23.36 -4.60
C ASP A 56 -6.09 -21.83 -4.67
N VAL A 57 -5.47 -21.21 -3.66
CA VAL A 57 -5.24 -19.77 -3.60
C VAL A 57 -3.77 -19.47 -3.29
N ARG A 58 -3.29 -18.34 -3.80
CA ARG A 58 -1.94 -17.84 -3.63
C ARG A 58 -1.97 -16.46 -2.97
N MET A 59 -1.24 -16.28 -1.88
CA MET A 59 -1.00 -14.95 -1.30
C MET A 59 0.03 -14.23 -2.17
N VAL A 60 -0.46 -13.37 -3.06
CA VAL A 60 0.36 -12.63 -4.03
C VAL A 60 1.07 -11.43 -3.40
N ALA A 61 0.34 -10.67 -2.59
CA ALA A 61 0.83 -9.41 -2.02
C ALA A 61 0.14 -9.08 -0.70
N ARG A 62 0.82 -8.29 0.14
CA ARG A 62 0.21 -7.57 1.27
C ARG A 62 0.48 -6.09 1.08
N ILE A 63 -0.59 -5.34 0.83
CA ILE A 63 -0.51 -3.95 0.41
C ILE A 63 -0.97 -3.04 1.55
N PRO A 64 -0.13 -2.13 2.06
CA PRO A 64 -0.55 -1.14 3.03
C PRO A 64 -1.61 -0.18 2.47
N LEU A 65 -2.55 0.24 3.32
CA LEU A 65 -3.65 1.14 2.91
C LEU A 65 -3.14 2.47 2.34
N ILE A 66 -2.02 3.00 2.84
CA ILE A 66 -1.44 4.24 2.30
C ILE A 66 -1.00 4.10 0.85
N VAL A 67 -0.58 2.89 0.44
CA VAL A 67 -0.15 2.60 -0.94
C VAL A 67 -1.36 2.52 -1.87
N ILE A 68 -2.45 1.90 -1.42
CA ILE A 68 -3.72 1.89 -2.16
C ILE A 68 -4.24 3.33 -2.36
N ALA A 69 -4.16 4.16 -1.31
CA ALA A 69 -4.51 5.58 -1.42
C ALA A 69 -3.61 6.33 -2.42
N LYS A 70 -2.30 6.03 -2.42
CA LYS A 70 -1.33 6.61 -3.38
C LYS A 70 -1.67 6.22 -4.82
N TRP A 71 -1.94 4.95 -5.10
CA TRP A 71 -2.34 4.48 -6.43
C TRP A 71 -3.62 5.15 -6.93
N ARG A 72 -4.63 5.29 -6.05
CA ARG A 72 -5.87 5.98 -6.39
C ARG A 72 -5.65 7.46 -6.71
N ASN A 73 -4.89 8.16 -5.87
CA ASN A 73 -4.73 9.61 -5.96
C ASN A 73 -3.78 10.04 -7.09
N GLU A 74 -2.71 9.29 -7.31
CA GLU A 74 -1.65 9.69 -8.25
C GLU A 74 -1.74 8.97 -9.60
N LEU A 75 -2.20 7.71 -9.61
CA LEU A 75 -2.22 6.87 -10.82
C LEU A 75 -3.65 6.60 -11.33
N GLY A 76 -4.67 7.04 -10.60
CA GLY A 76 -6.08 6.79 -10.93
C GLY A 76 -6.47 5.31 -10.82
N VAL A 77 -5.68 4.48 -10.13
CA VAL A 77 -5.94 3.04 -9.97
C VAL A 77 -6.69 2.80 -8.66
N ASP A 78 -8.01 2.58 -8.77
CA ASP A 78 -8.84 2.11 -7.67
C ASP A 78 -8.72 0.59 -7.47
N TYR A 79 -8.05 0.16 -6.39
CA TYR A 79 -7.86 -1.25 -6.02
C TYR A 79 -9.18 -2.01 -5.81
N TRP A 80 -10.26 -1.31 -5.42
CA TRP A 80 -11.56 -1.94 -5.17
C TRP A 80 -12.42 -2.06 -6.42
N ASN A 81 -12.01 -1.43 -7.53
CA ASN A 81 -12.69 -1.57 -8.81
C ASN A 81 -12.17 -2.81 -9.54
N ARG A 82 -13.05 -3.78 -9.81
CA ARG A 82 -12.72 -5.00 -10.55
C ARG A 82 -12.16 -4.73 -11.95
N ASP A 83 -12.61 -3.67 -12.61
CA ASP A 83 -12.13 -3.30 -13.96
C ASP A 83 -10.68 -2.79 -13.95
N HIS A 84 -10.11 -2.55 -12.77
CA HIS A 84 -8.73 -2.11 -12.62
C HIS A 84 -7.76 -3.24 -12.24
N GLN A 85 -8.21 -4.49 -12.16
CA GLN A 85 -7.38 -5.61 -11.74
C GLN A 85 -6.10 -5.73 -12.59
N ASP A 86 -6.21 -5.61 -13.91
CA ASP A 86 -5.05 -5.68 -14.82
C ASP A 86 -3.99 -4.61 -14.49
N LYS A 87 -4.42 -3.38 -14.14
CA LYS A 87 -3.51 -2.30 -13.75
C LYS A 87 -2.86 -2.58 -12.38
N VAL A 88 -3.59 -3.19 -11.46
CA VAL A 88 -3.04 -3.60 -10.15
C VAL A 88 -1.96 -4.66 -10.35
N ASP A 89 -2.19 -5.62 -11.24
CA ASP A 89 -1.24 -6.69 -11.55
C ASP A 89 0.02 -6.12 -12.22
N GLU A 90 -0.13 -5.17 -13.15
CA GLU A 90 0.98 -4.42 -13.74
C GLU A 90 1.81 -3.68 -12.68
N LEU A 91 1.15 -2.98 -11.74
CA LEU A 91 1.84 -2.30 -10.65
C LEU A 91 2.61 -3.30 -9.78
N LEU A 92 1.98 -4.40 -9.38
CA LEU A 92 2.63 -5.44 -8.57
C LEU A 92 3.80 -6.13 -9.28
N ASN A 93 3.79 -6.19 -10.61
CA ASN A 93 4.87 -6.74 -11.41
C ASN A 93 6.00 -5.70 -11.69
N SER A 94 5.77 -4.41 -11.41
CA SER A 94 6.77 -3.36 -11.60
C SER A 94 7.89 -3.41 -10.55
N ALA A 95 9.08 -2.90 -10.92
CA ALA A 95 10.20 -2.82 -10.00
C ALA A 95 9.97 -1.85 -8.82
N GLU A 96 9.16 -0.81 -9.02
CA GLU A 96 8.84 0.20 -8.00
C GLU A 96 8.06 -0.40 -6.82
N TRP A 97 7.10 -1.27 -7.12
CA TRP A 97 6.21 -1.87 -6.12
C TRP A 97 6.56 -3.32 -5.76
N ARG A 98 7.74 -3.80 -6.17
CA ARG A 98 8.19 -5.19 -5.99
C ARG A 98 8.08 -5.69 -4.54
N TRP A 99 8.33 -4.83 -3.56
CA TRP A 99 8.31 -5.19 -2.14
C TRP A 99 6.90 -5.29 -1.52
N LEU A 100 5.86 -5.01 -2.30
CA LEU A 100 4.48 -5.32 -1.90
C LEU A 100 4.15 -6.81 -2.08
N ARG A 101 4.86 -7.50 -2.98
CA ARG A 101 4.65 -8.92 -3.23
C ARG A 101 5.17 -9.76 -2.08
N THR A 102 4.52 -10.89 -1.84
CA THR A 102 4.95 -11.91 -0.87
C THR A 102 5.62 -13.11 -1.54
N ASP A 103 5.65 -13.17 -2.87
CA ASP A 103 6.38 -14.17 -3.64
C ASP A 103 7.20 -13.54 -4.78
N GLY A 104 8.14 -14.32 -5.34
CA GLY A 104 8.93 -13.93 -6.50
C GLY A 104 8.27 -14.23 -7.86
N GLY A 105 7.03 -14.75 -7.85
CA GLY A 105 6.28 -15.00 -9.08
C GLY A 105 5.82 -13.69 -9.73
N LEU A 106 5.28 -13.78 -10.94
CA LEU A 106 4.45 -12.70 -11.49
C LEU A 106 2.97 -12.99 -11.17
N VAL A 107 2.12 -11.96 -11.22
CA VAL A 107 0.66 -12.18 -11.27
C VAL A 107 0.26 -12.53 -12.68
#